data_AF-A0A2B4RHT0-F1
#
_entry.id   AF-A0A2B4RHT0-F1
#
_cell.length_a   1.000
_cell.length_b   1.000
_cell.length_c   1.000
_cell.angle_alpha   90.00
_cell.angle_beta   90.00
_cell.angle_gamma   90.00
#
_symmetry.space_group_name_H-M   'P 1'
#
loop_
_entity.id
_entity.type
_entity.pdbx_description
1 polymer ?
#
loop_
_entity_poly.entity_id
_entity_poly.type
_entity_poly.pdbx_seq_one_letter_code
_entity_poly.pdbx_strand_id
1 'polypeptide(L)'
;MSIPVPLNRQGYNMASAMPDLNVNLHLQGSQRRPEPAEIARDRSLQNTKGKYNIRGTSDTKIRAKLAWKDLTGRKPKSYSETRWWSKWEVYKQLLEQFGDVPRFLQEAATEKIAPNIVRQLQDLLSDPESLVNLKLELAVTIDVGEHFVKATYFLEGDGPLVFSCYEKLKAVAEACQAPYFPNVRAVVAAIVNEDPNQRAAALEQRAKACVQPAIQWFLRKFNVDLYDAVTAFKAARVMCPVTVGWLRPTQASVEALRIFPFLDNDATFDGLVRELPQYITATQDVPIECEGRKVEWWKVHEERLPNWSSAVKKVLVVQPSSAAAERVFSLLSVSFHEQQENALSDYLQANTNGF
;
A
#
# COMPACT_ATOMS: atom_id res chain seq x y z
N MET A 1 28.40 16.61 -24.91
CA MET A 1 27.01 16.12 -24.80
C MET A 1 27.07 14.77 -24.12
N SER A 2 26.81 14.74 -22.82
CA SER A 2 26.86 13.53 -22.00
C SER A 2 25.52 13.43 -21.28
N ILE A 3 24.78 12.36 -21.59
CA ILE A 3 23.47 12.07 -21.02
C ILE A 3 23.69 11.60 -19.57
N PRO A 4 23.11 12.23 -18.54
CA PRO A 4 23.22 11.74 -17.18
C PRO A 4 22.40 10.45 -17.03
N VAL A 5 23.06 9.41 -16.52
CA VAL A 5 22.46 8.12 -16.15
C VAL A 5 21.50 8.34 -14.96
N PRO A 6 20.23 7.87 -15.00
CA PRO A 6 19.33 7.98 -13.86
C PRO A 6 19.78 7.07 -12.71
N LEU A 7 19.78 7.63 -11.50
CA LEU A 7 19.95 6.90 -10.24
C LEU A 7 18.97 5.72 -10.15
N ASN A 8 19.52 4.60 -9.65
CA ASN A 8 18.91 3.28 -9.45
C ASN A 8 17.40 3.31 -9.15
N ARG A 9 16.59 2.85 -10.13
CA ARG A 9 15.20 2.43 -9.91
C ARG A 9 15.19 1.03 -9.30
N GLN A 10 14.99 0.93 -7.99
CA GLN A 10 14.49 -0.29 -7.37
C GLN A 10 13.00 -0.09 -7.07
N GLY A 11 12.14 -0.65 -7.92
CA GLY A 11 10.71 -0.79 -7.62
C GLY A 11 10.54 -1.84 -6.53
N TYR A 12 10.24 -1.41 -5.31
CA TYR A 12 9.98 -2.30 -4.19
C TYR A 12 8.48 -2.55 -4.05
N ASN A 13 8.07 -3.81 -4.21
CA ASN A 13 6.72 -4.25 -3.91
C ASN A 13 6.53 -4.34 -2.38
N MET A 14 5.85 -3.35 -1.78
CA MET A 14 5.55 -3.36 -0.35
C MET A 14 4.49 -4.40 0.06
N ALA A 15 3.82 -5.07 -0.88
CA ALA A 15 2.90 -6.16 -0.55
C ALA A 15 3.61 -7.40 0.04
N SER A 16 4.93 -7.54 -0.17
CA SER A 16 5.77 -8.58 0.42
C SER A 16 6.27 -8.26 1.84
N ALA A 17 5.89 -7.10 2.40
CA ALA A 17 6.37 -6.59 3.69
C ALA A 17 5.51 -6.95 4.90
N MET A 18 4.30 -7.48 4.70
CA MET A 18 3.57 -8.13 5.79
C MET A 18 4.20 -9.50 6.02
N PRO A 19 4.68 -9.84 7.23
CA PRO A 19 5.08 -11.22 7.50
C PRO A 19 3.88 -12.11 7.21
N ASP A 20 4.09 -13.18 6.43
CA ASP A 20 3.14 -14.27 6.40
C ASP A 20 2.99 -14.76 7.84
N LEU A 21 1.81 -14.52 8.42
CA LEU A 21 1.38 -15.09 9.70
C LEU A 21 1.11 -16.61 9.56
N ASN A 22 1.99 -17.32 8.85
CA ASN A 22 2.04 -18.77 8.87
C ASN A 22 2.88 -19.18 10.07
N VAL A 23 2.22 -19.37 11.20
CA VAL A 23 2.80 -20.04 12.36
C VAL A 23 2.98 -21.52 12.01
N ASN A 24 4.25 -21.93 11.89
CA ASN A 24 4.77 -23.30 11.93
C ASN A 24 4.13 -24.39 11.05
N LEU A 25 4.76 -24.65 9.91
CA LEU A 25 4.99 -26.03 9.44
C LEU A 25 6.48 -26.18 9.14
N HIS A 26 7.17 -26.94 9.99
CA HIS A 26 8.56 -27.35 9.82
C HIS A 26 8.77 -28.01 8.46
N LEU A 27 9.78 -27.58 7.71
CA LEU A 27 10.64 -28.45 6.87
C LEU A 27 11.96 -27.72 6.59
N GLN A 28 13.05 -28.35 7.02
CA GLN A 28 14.43 -27.91 6.86
C GLN A 28 14.85 -27.86 5.39
N GLY A 29 15.71 -26.89 5.05
CA GLY A 29 16.43 -26.84 3.76
C GLY A 29 17.14 -25.51 3.57
N SER A 30 18.41 -25.45 3.99
CA SER A 30 19.28 -24.30 3.77
C SER A 30 19.70 -24.24 2.30
N GLN A 31 19.19 -23.27 1.53
CA GLN A 31 19.77 -22.85 0.26
C GLN A 31 19.66 -21.32 0.12
N ARG A 32 20.77 -20.69 -0.30
CA ARG A 32 20.89 -19.25 -0.55
C ARG A 32 19.77 -18.77 -1.49
N ARG A 33 19.04 -17.74 -1.08
CA ARG A 33 18.08 -17.05 -1.96
C ARG A 33 18.84 -16.15 -2.95
N PRO A 34 18.61 -16.25 -4.27
CA PRO A 34 19.14 -15.31 -5.25
C PRO A 34 18.42 -13.95 -5.17
N GLU A 35 19.10 -12.89 -5.58
CA GLU A 35 18.59 -11.52 -5.49
C GLU A 35 17.45 -11.23 -6.49
N PRO A 36 16.54 -10.28 -6.20
CA PRO A 36 15.37 -9.96 -7.02
C PRO A 36 15.68 -9.57 -8.47
N ALA A 37 16.90 -9.08 -8.74
CA ALA A 37 17.34 -8.70 -10.08
C ALA A 37 17.64 -9.91 -10.99
N GLU A 38 17.97 -11.08 -10.42
CA GLU A 38 18.22 -12.30 -11.21
C GLU A 38 16.91 -12.94 -11.70
N ILE A 39 15.82 -12.81 -10.93
CA ILE A 39 14.48 -13.33 -11.29
C ILE A 39 13.91 -12.63 -12.52
N ALA A 40 14.24 -11.34 -12.73
CA ALA A 40 13.72 -10.56 -13.85
C ALA A 40 14.36 -10.90 -15.21
N ARG A 41 15.47 -11.66 -15.25
CA ARG A 41 16.19 -11.99 -16.49
C ARG A 41 16.06 -13.45 -16.91
N ASP A 42 15.51 -14.32 -16.06
CA ASP A 42 15.41 -15.73 -16.38
C ASP A 42 14.13 -16.03 -17.19
N ARG A 43 14.29 -16.05 -18.52
CA ARG A 43 13.22 -16.46 -19.46
C ARG A 43 12.85 -17.94 -19.34
N SER A 44 13.51 -18.74 -18.48
CA SER A 44 13.16 -20.15 -18.26
C SER A 44 11.91 -20.36 -17.40
N LEU A 45 11.45 -19.34 -16.65
CA LEU A 45 10.27 -19.42 -15.78
C LEU A 45 8.93 -19.34 -16.54
N GLN A 46 8.94 -19.15 -17.87
CA GLN A 46 7.71 -19.26 -18.67
C GLN A 46 7.27 -20.71 -18.94
N ASN A 47 8.08 -21.71 -18.57
CA ASN A 47 7.80 -23.12 -18.89
C ASN A 47 7.34 -24.01 -17.72
N THR A 48 6.98 -23.45 -16.57
CA THR A 48 6.30 -24.21 -15.49
C THR A 48 4.81 -23.88 -15.42
N LYS A 49 4.13 -23.93 -16.58
CA LYS A 49 2.68 -24.22 -16.59
C LYS A 49 2.49 -25.65 -16.11
N GLY A 50 2.17 -25.81 -14.83
CA GLY A 50 1.63 -27.07 -14.30
C GLY A 50 2.28 -27.53 -13.02
N LYS A 51 1.96 -26.84 -11.91
CA LYS A 51 1.89 -27.42 -10.55
C LYS A 51 1.20 -26.41 -9.63
N TYR A 52 -0.07 -26.09 -9.93
CA TYR A 52 -0.93 -25.46 -8.95
C TYR A 52 -1.62 -26.54 -8.13
N ASN A 53 -1.35 -26.52 -6.82
CA ASN A 53 -2.17 -27.17 -5.82
C ASN A 53 -3.66 -26.84 -6.06
N ILE A 54 -4.49 -27.85 -5.87
CA ILE A 54 -5.93 -27.94 -6.16
C ILE A 54 -6.66 -26.62 -5.84
N ARG A 55 -6.79 -25.73 -6.84
CA ARG A 55 -7.75 -24.63 -6.83
C ARG A 55 -9.11 -25.26 -7.13
N GLY A 56 -10.10 -25.02 -6.28
CA GLY A 56 -11.49 -25.42 -6.56
C GLY A 56 -11.90 -24.97 -7.97
N THR A 57 -12.77 -25.76 -8.62
CA THR A 57 -13.30 -25.43 -9.95
C THR A 57 -13.89 -24.02 -9.95
N SER A 58 -13.85 -23.33 -11.10
CA SER A 58 -14.43 -21.99 -11.26
C SER A 58 -15.87 -21.91 -10.74
N ASP A 59 -16.63 -22.99 -10.95
CA ASP A 59 -17.99 -23.19 -10.43
C ASP A 59 -18.08 -23.15 -8.89
N THR A 60 -17.23 -23.91 -8.20
CA THR A 60 -17.20 -23.94 -6.72
C THR A 60 -16.97 -22.54 -6.13
N LYS A 61 -16.07 -21.76 -6.75
CA LYS A 61 -15.77 -20.38 -6.31
C LYS A 61 -16.98 -19.46 -6.53
N ILE A 62 -17.69 -19.59 -7.64
CA ILE A 62 -18.88 -18.78 -7.94
C ILE A 62 -20.00 -19.11 -6.95
N ARG A 63 -20.28 -20.40 -6.73
CA ARG A 63 -21.29 -20.87 -5.78
C ARG A 63 -21.03 -20.36 -4.37
N ALA A 64 -19.79 -20.49 -3.87
CA ALA A 64 -19.42 -19.96 -2.55
C ALA A 64 -19.65 -18.44 -2.43
N LYS A 65 -19.34 -17.68 -3.49
CA LYS A 65 -19.53 -16.22 -3.50
C LYS A 65 -21.00 -15.82 -3.52
N LEU A 66 -21.83 -16.57 -4.25
CA LEU A 66 -23.28 -16.36 -4.29
C LEU A 66 -23.89 -16.68 -2.93
N ALA A 67 -23.59 -17.85 -2.35
CA ALA A 67 -24.05 -18.23 -1.02
C ALA A 67 -23.68 -17.18 0.04
N TRP A 68 -22.44 -16.67 0.05
CA TRP A 68 -22.05 -15.60 0.97
C TRP A 68 -22.84 -14.30 0.76
N LYS A 69 -23.09 -13.94 -0.50
CA LYS A 69 -23.86 -12.73 -0.84
C LYS A 69 -25.33 -12.88 -0.44
N ASP A 70 -25.90 -14.06 -0.63
CA ASP A 70 -27.30 -14.33 -0.29
C ASP A 70 -27.50 -14.33 1.22
N LEU A 71 -26.52 -14.86 1.98
CA LEU A 71 -26.53 -14.82 3.45
C LEU A 71 -26.33 -13.42 4.01
N THR A 72 -25.33 -12.68 3.53
CA THR A 72 -24.87 -11.42 4.17
C THR A 72 -25.33 -10.14 3.47
N GLY A 73 -25.98 -10.26 2.31
CA GLY A 73 -26.34 -9.15 1.43
C GLY A 73 -25.14 -8.46 0.74
N ARG A 74 -23.90 -8.86 1.04
CA ARG A 74 -22.68 -8.21 0.52
C ARG A 74 -21.89 -9.15 -0.36
N LYS A 75 -21.40 -8.63 -1.50
CA LYS A 75 -20.46 -9.38 -2.34
C LYS A 75 -19.14 -9.59 -1.57
N PRO A 76 -18.58 -10.81 -1.56
CA PRO A 76 -17.29 -11.04 -0.91
C PRO A 76 -16.16 -10.32 -1.65
N LYS A 77 -15.32 -9.63 -0.89
CA LYS A 77 -14.05 -9.08 -1.35
C LYS A 77 -13.17 -10.22 -1.83
N SER A 78 -12.38 -9.96 -2.86
CA SER A 78 -11.51 -10.96 -3.47
C SER A 78 -10.07 -10.51 -3.38
N TYR A 79 -9.21 -11.44 -3.01
CA TYR A 79 -7.77 -11.27 -3.11
C TYR A 79 -7.36 -11.04 -4.57
N SER A 80 -6.37 -10.17 -4.75
CA SER A 80 -5.72 -9.86 -6.03
C SER A 80 -4.22 -9.80 -5.78
N GLU A 81 -3.45 -10.53 -6.61
CA GLU A 81 -1.98 -10.50 -6.55
C GLU A 81 -1.42 -9.14 -6.99
N THR A 82 -2.15 -8.41 -7.83
CA THR A 82 -1.74 -7.10 -8.37
C THR A 82 -2.18 -5.95 -7.47
N ARG A 83 -3.42 -5.99 -6.96
CA ARG A 83 -3.97 -4.88 -6.17
C ARG A 83 -3.48 -4.96 -4.72
N TRP A 84 -2.71 -3.95 -4.34
CA TRP A 84 -2.23 -3.79 -2.97
C TRP A 84 -3.39 -3.75 -1.97
N TRP A 85 -3.12 -4.32 -0.79
CA TRP A 85 -4.05 -4.41 0.34
C TRP A 85 -5.32 -5.22 0.14
N SER A 86 -5.50 -5.91 -1.01
CA SER A 86 -6.67 -6.76 -1.27
C SER A 86 -6.85 -7.86 -0.21
N LYS A 87 -5.75 -8.39 0.35
CA LYS A 87 -5.77 -9.34 1.49
C LYS A 87 -6.34 -8.68 2.76
N TRP A 88 -5.92 -7.45 3.06
CA TRP A 88 -6.45 -6.69 4.21
C TRP A 88 -7.93 -6.37 4.03
N GLU A 89 -8.38 -6.03 2.82
CA GLU A 89 -9.82 -5.80 2.53
C GLU A 89 -10.67 -7.06 2.79
N VAL A 90 -10.14 -8.24 2.43
CA VAL A 90 -10.79 -9.53 2.74
C VAL A 90 -10.87 -9.75 4.24
N TYR A 91 -9.77 -9.51 4.97
CA TYR A 91 -9.73 -9.66 6.43
C TYR A 91 -10.67 -8.69 7.14
N LYS A 92 -10.76 -7.45 6.65
CA LYS A 92 -11.66 -6.45 7.21
C LYS A 92 -13.11 -6.90 7.08
N GLN A 93 -13.51 -7.35 5.89
CA GLN A 93 -14.85 -7.88 5.68
C GLN A 93 -15.11 -9.11 6.57
N LEU A 94 -14.13 -10.01 6.70
CA LEU A 94 -14.26 -11.19 7.55
C LEU A 94 -14.45 -10.81 9.02
N LEU A 95 -13.74 -9.81 9.54
CA LEU A 95 -13.92 -9.32 10.89
C LEU A 95 -15.31 -8.68 11.09
N GLU A 96 -15.73 -7.81 10.15
CA GLU A 96 -17.04 -7.13 10.19
C GLU A 96 -18.23 -8.11 10.13
N GLN A 97 -18.07 -9.24 9.43
CA GLN A 97 -19.11 -10.24 9.19
C GLN A 97 -18.81 -11.57 9.91
N PHE A 98 -17.96 -11.54 10.94
CA PHE A 98 -17.46 -12.77 11.56
C PHE A 98 -18.59 -13.62 12.16
N GLY A 99 -19.64 -12.98 12.66
CA GLY A 99 -20.83 -13.64 13.20
C GLY A 99 -21.59 -14.50 12.19
N ASP A 100 -21.48 -14.20 10.89
CA ASP A 100 -22.16 -14.96 9.83
C ASP A 100 -21.36 -16.21 9.40
N VAL A 101 -20.07 -16.29 9.76
CA VAL A 101 -19.16 -17.36 9.32
C VAL A 101 -19.64 -18.76 9.74
N PRO A 102 -20.07 -19.02 11.00
CA PRO A 102 -20.53 -20.36 11.38
C PRO A 102 -21.72 -20.84 10.54
N ARG A 103 -22.70 -19.95 10.32
CA ARG A 103 -23.87 -20.26 9.50
C ARG A 103 -23.49 -20.50 8.05
N PHE A 104 -22.62 -19.67 7.48
CA PHE A 104 -22.11 -19.86 6.13
C PHE A 104 -21.46 -21.23 5.94
N LEU A 105 -20.62 -21.66 6.89
CA LEU A 105 -19.95 -22.97 6.80
C LEU A 105 -20.95 -24.14 6.92
N GLN A 106 -21.99 -24.00 7.73
CA GLN A 106 -23.05 -25.00 7.85
C GLN A 106 -23.84 -25.16 6.54
N GLU A 107 -24.25 -24.05 5.93
CA GLU A 107 -24.98 -24.03 4.66
C GLU A 107 -24.07 -24.55 3.53
N ALA A 108 -22.81 -24.11 3.46
CA ALA A 108 -21.83 -24.57 2.48
C ALA A 108 -21.55 -26.08 2.61
N ALA A 109 -21.49 -26.63 3.82
CA ALA A 109 -21.36 -28.07 4.05
C ALA A 109 -22.57 -28.85 3.51
N THR A 110 -23.78 -28.35 3.78
CA THR A 110 -25.05 -28.94 3.32
C THR A 110 -25.13 -28.97 1.79
N GLU A 111 -24.74 -27.88 1.14
CA GLU A 111 -24.72 -27.75 -0.32
C GLU A 111 -23.49 -28.38 -1.00
N LYS A 112 -22.60 -28.99 -0.21
CA LYS A 112 -21.34 -29.60 -0.65
C LYS A 112 -20.46 -28.63 -1.44
N ILE A 113 -20.46 -27.35 -1.05
CA ILE A 113 -19.56 -26.34 -1.61
C ILE A 113 -18.19 -26.52 -0.97
N ALA A 114 -17.17 -26.85 -1.77
CA ALA A 114 -15.78 -27.01 -1.32
C ALA A 114 -15.62 -27.85 -0.02
N PRO A 115 -16.11 -29.10 0.01
CA PRO A 115 -16.30 -29.86 1.25
C PRO A 115 -15.02 -30.03 2.09
N ASN A 116 -13.85 -30.17 1.44
CA ASN A 116 -12.58 -30.29 2.13
C ASN A 116 -12.18 -28.99 2.86
N ILE A 117 -12.37 -27.84 2.21
CA ILE A 117 -12.03 -26.53 2.78
C ILE A 117 -13.01 -26.17 3.88
N VAL A 118 -14.32 -26.41 3.66
CA VAL A 118 -15.35 -26.16 4.67
C VAL A 118 -15.06 -26.99 5.93
N ARG A 119 -14.72 -28.28 5.78
CA ARG A 119 -14.34 -29.12 6.92
C ARG A 119 -13.13 -28.57 7.66
N GLN A 120 -12.06 -28.19 6.95
CA GLN A 120 -10.88 -27.59 7.58
C GLN A 120 -11.19 -26.31 8.35
N LEU A 121 -12.08 -25.46 7.82
CA LEU A 121 -12.51 -24.23 8.50
C LEU A 121 -13.39 -24.55 9.71
N GLN A 122 -14.28 -25.53 9.62
CA GLN A 122 -15.07 -26.01 10.77
C GLN A 122 -14.18 -26.58 11.87
N ASP A 123 -13.19 -27.40 11.50
CA ASP A 123 -12.21 -27.97 12.44
C ASP A 123 -11.44 -26.83 13.16
N LEU A 124 -10.99 -25.81 12.41
CA LEU A 124 -10.31 -24.63 12.97
C LEU A 124 -11.18 -23.81 13.93
N LEU A 125 -12.46 -23.58 13.59
CA LEU A 125 -13.37 -22.78 14.41
C LEU A 125 -13.92 -23.56 15.61
N SER A 126 -13.83 -24.89 15.60
CA SER A 126 -14.27 -25.74 16.71
C SER A 126 -13.25 -25.79 17.85
N ASP A 127 -11.98 -25.49 17.58
CA ASP A 127 -10.95 -25.34 18.61
C ASP A 127 -11.06 -23.96 19.29
N PRO A 128 -11.38 -23.89 20.60
CA PRO A 128 -11.60 -22.61 21.27
C PRO A 128 -10.37 -21.70 21.26
N GLU A 129 -9.17 -22.26 21.39
CA GLU A 129 -7.94 -21.46 21.40
C GLU A 129 -7.65 -20.85 20.02
N SER A 130 -7.75 -21.66 18.97
CA SER A 130 -7.60 -21.21 17.58
C SER A 130 -8.63 -20.14 17.20
N LEU A 131 -9.89 -20.32 17.62
CA LEU A 131 -10.95 -19.34 17.38
C LEU A 131 -10.63 -17.99 18.03
N VAL A 132 -10.19 -18.00 19.29
CA VAL A 132 -9.83 -16.78 20.01
C VAL A 132 -8.59 -16.13 19.37
N ASN A 133 -7.58 -16.92 19.01
CA ASN A 133 -6.39 -16.41 18.32
C ASN A 133 -6.76 -15.74 17.00
N LEU A 134 -7.56 -16.40 16.16
CA LEU A 134 -8.02 -15.85 14.89
C LEU A 134 -8.76 -14.52 15.07
N LYS A 135 -9.69 -14.43 16.03
CA LYS A 135 -10.43 -13.19 16.33
C LYS A 135 -9.47 -12.06 16.73
N LEU A 136 -8.49 -12.34 17.60
CA LEU A 136 -7.51 -11.34 18.05
C LEU A 136 -6.56 -10.91 16.93
N GLU A 137 -6.06 -11.85 16.13
CA GLU A 137 -5.17 -11.60 14.99
C GLU A 137 -5.86 -10.78 13.90
N LEU A 138 -7.12 -11.10 13.58
CA LEU A 138 -7.92 -10.28 12.67
C LEU A 138 -8.07 -8.86 13.23
N ALA A 139 -8.51 -8.72 14.48
CA ALA A 139 -8.75 -7.42 15.10
C ALA A 139 -7.50 -6.52 15.08
N VAL A 140 -6.35 -7.03 15.51
CA VAL A 140 -5.11 -6.26 15.55
C VAL A 140 -4.58 -5.95 14.15
N THR A 141 -4.80 -6.84 13.17
CA THR A 141 -4.42 -6.61 11.77
C THR A 141 -5.23 -5.47 11.15
N ILE A 142 -6.51 -5.37 11.51
CA ILE A 142 -7.36 -4.26 11.04
C ILE A 142 -6.96 -2.95 11.70
N ASP A 143 -6.78 -2.95 13.02
CA ASP A 143 -6.38 -1.76 13.79
C ASP A 143 -5.07 -1.15 13.27
N VAL A 144 -4.03 -1.96 13.08
CA VAL A 144 -2.73 -1.48 12.59
C VAL A 144 -2.78 -1.19 11.09
N GLY A 145 -3.30 -2.14 10.31
CA GLY A 145 -3.23 -2.10 8.85
C GLY A 145 -4.01 -0.94 8.23
N GLU A 146 -5.06 -0.44 8.88
CA GLU A 146 -5.88 0.66 8.33
C GLU A 146 -5.05 1.91 8.00
N HIS A 147 -4.09 2.25 8.86
CA HIS A 147 -3.21 3.41 8.64
C HIS A 147 -2.37 3.26 7.37
N PHE A 148 -1.85 2.06 7.13
CA PHE A 148 -1.06 1.74 5.95
C PHE A 148 -1.93 1.79 4.70
N VAL A 149 -3.08 1.11 4.72
CA VAL A 149 -4.00 1.05 3.58
C VAL A 149 -4.41 2.45 3.13
N LYS A 150 -4.84 3.29 4.08
CA LYS A 150 -5.26 4.67 3.80
C LYS A 150 -4.11 5.52 3.25
N ALA A 151 -2.92 5.44 3.85
CA ALA A 151 -1.77 6.19 3.39
C ALA A 151 -1.33 5.73 2.00
N THR A 152 -1.23 4.42 1.77
CA THR A 152 -0.82 3.85 0.50
C THR A 152 -1.79 4.20 -0.62
N TYR A 153 -3.10 4.05 -0.45
CA TYR A 153 -4.06 4.44 -1.49
C TYR A 153 -4.02 5.94 -1.80
N PHE A 154 -3.72 6.79 -0.81
CA PHE A 154 -3.50 8.20 -1.07
C PHE A 154 -2.22 8.44 -1.90
N LEU A 155 -1.12 7.76 -1.57
CA LEU A 155 0.17 7.89 -2.24
C LEU A 155 0.22 7.21 -3.62
N GLU A 156 -0.71 6.31 -3.91
CA GLU A 156 -0.95 5.75 -5.25
C GLU A 156 -1.75 6.70 -6.14
N GLY A 157 -2.32 7.78 -5.59
CA GLY A 157 -3.10 8.76 -6.34
C GLY A 157 -2.26 9.52 -7.37
N ASP A 158 -2.94 10.33 -8.18
CA ASP A 158 -2.29 11.27 -9.10
C ASP A 158 -2.36 12.67 -8.48
N GLY A 159 -1.31 13.48 -8.63
CA GLY A 159 -1.31 14.88 -8.19
C GLY A 159 0.02 15.38 -7.64
N PRO A 160 0.04 16.57 -7.00
CA PRO A 160 1.24 17.15 -6.40
C PRO A 160 1.56 16.49 -5.05
N LEU A 161 1.66 15.16 -5.04
CA LEU A 161 1.82 14.34 -3.84
C LEU A 161 3.07 14.70 -3.04
N VAL A 162 4.08 15.28 -3.68
CA VAL A 162 5.29 15.79 -3.02
C VAL A 162 4.99 16.77 -1.87
N PHE A 163 3.87 17.48 -1.92
CA PHE A 163 3.44 18.40 -0.85
C PHE A 163 2.82 17.71 0.37
N SER A 164 2.25 16.53 0.20
CA SER A 164 1.43 15.86 1.23
C SER A 164 2.01 14.51 1.64
N CYS A 165 2.99 13.99 0.91
CA CYS A 165 3.59 12.67 1.12
C CYS A 165 4.14 12.52 2.53
N TYR A 166 4.96 13.47 2.99
CA TYR A 166 5.55 13.40 4.33
C TYR A 166 4.50 13.34 5.43
N GLU A 167 3.42 14.12 5.35
CA GLU A 167 2.38 14.12 6.38
C GLU A 167 1.65 12.78 6.44
N LYS A 168 1.44 12.12 5.29
CA LYS A 168 0.89 10.75 5.28
C LYS A 168 1.85 9.74 5.89
N LEU A 169 3.14 9.82 5.54
CA LEU A 169 4.15 8.91 6.10
C LEU A 169 4.35 9.12 7.61
N LYS A 170 4.36 10.39 8.05
CA LYS A 170 4.44 10.77 9.47
C LYS A 170 3.25 10.23 10.25
N ALA A 171 2.02 10.36 9.72
CA ALA A 171 0.84 9.81 10.38
C ALA A 171 0.91 8.28 10.57
N VAL A 172 1.45 7.54 9.60
CA VAL A 172 1.67 6.08 9.77
C VAL A 172 2.76 5.81 10.81
N ALA A 173 3.87 6.57 10.80
CA ALA A 173 4.92 6.42 11.79
C ALA A 173 4.42 6.71 13.22
N GLU A 174 3.64 7.76 13.41
CA GLU A 174 3.00 8.11 14.69
C GLU A 174 2.03 7.01 15.15
N ALA A 175 1.21 6.47 14.24
CA ALA A 175 0.33 5.34 14.54
C ALA A 175 1.11 4.07 14.93
N CYS A 176 2.29 3.85 14.36
CA CYS A 176 3.18 2.75 14.74
C CYS A 176 3.86 2.98 16.11
N GLN A 177 4.17 4.23 16.45
CA GLN A 177 4.79 4.60 17.73
C GLN A 177 3.80 4.59 18.90
N ALA A 178 2.57 5.01 18.65
CA ALA A 178 1.48 4.98 19.62
C ALA A 178 0.23 4.26 19.05
N PRO A 179 0.29 2.93 18.88
CA PRO A 179 -0.83 2.19 18.28
C PRO A 179 -2.11 2.27 19.12
N TYR A 180 -3.23 2.48 18.42
CA TYR A 180 -4.57 2.47 19.00
C TYR A 180 -5.32 1.22 18.51
N PHE A 181 -5.90 0.45 19.44
CA PHE A 181 -6.47 -0.87 19.16
C PHE A 181 -7.97 -1.00 19.50
N PRO A 182 -8.87 -0.27 18.81
CA PRO A 182 -10.30 -0.29 19.12
C PRO A 182 -10.94 -1.64 18.81
N ASN A 183 -10.59 -2.31 17.70
CA ASN A 183 -11.16 -3.62 17.38
C ASN A 183 -10.68 -4.69 18.36
N VAL A 184 -9.40 -4.67 18.77
CA VAL A 184 -8.89 -5.59 19.79
C VAL A 184 -9.68 -5.42 21.09
N ARG A 185 -9.90 -4.18 21.55
CA ARG A 185 -10.68 -3.91 22.78
C ARG A 185 -12.09 -4.47 22.68
N ALA A 186 -12.76 -4.28 21.54
CA ALA A 186 -14.11 -4.80 21.32
C ALA A 186 -14.14 -6.34 21.33
N VAL A 187 -13.21 -6.99 20.63
CA VAL A 187 -13.09 -8.45 20.58
C VAL A 187 -12.76 -9.03 21.95
N VAL A 188 -11.82 -8.44 22.68
CA VAL A 188 -11.45 -8.86 24.04
C VAL A 188 -12.66 -8.76 24.98
N ALA A 189 -13.41 -7.66 24.93
CA ALA A 189 -14.62 -7.51 25.73
C ALA A 189 -15.65 -8.60 25.41
N ALA A 190 -15.87 -8.91 24.12
CA ALA A 190 -16.78 -9.99 23.72
C ALA A 190 -16.32 -11.36 24.25
N ILE A 191 -15.03 -11.69 24.16
CA ILE A 191 -14.48 -12.95 24.66
C ILE A 191 -14.66 -13.07 26.18
N VAL A 192 -14.36 -12.02 26.93
CA VAL A 192 -14.46 -12.03 28.41
C VAL A 192 -15.93 -12.10 28.86
N ASN A 193 -16.85 -11.51 28.10
CA ASN A 193 -18.28 -11.65 28.38
C ASN A 193 -18.78 -13.09 28.15
N GLU A 194 -18.22 -13.80 27.16
CA GLU A 194 -18.55 -15.21 26.89
C GLU A 194 -17.88 -16.18 27.90
N ASP A 195 -16.64 -15.91 28.30
CA ASP A 195 -15.88 -16.68 29.29
C ASP A 195 -15.20 -15.75 30.32
N PRO A 196 -15.84 -15.52 31.48
CA PRO A 196 -15.30 -14.66 32.54
C PRO A 196 -13.96 -15.12 33.15
N ASN A 197 -13.51 -16.35 32.87
CA ASN A 197 -12.20 -16.83 33.33
C ASN A 197 -11.04 -16.26 32.51
N GLN A 198 -11.32 -15.75 31.30
CA GLN A 198 -10.32 -15.12 30.45
C GLN A 198 -9.86 -13.78 31.05
N ARG A 199 -8.55 -13.53 30.96
CA ARG A 199 -7.96 -12.28 31.45
C ARG A 199 -7.80 -11.29 30.29
N ALA A 200 -8.60 -10.22 30.30
CA ALA A 200 -8.57 -9.17 29.27
C ALA A 200 -7.15 -8.66 28.95
N ALA A 201 -6.36 -8.36 29.98
CA ALA A 201 -4.98 -7.87 29.80
C ALA A 201 -4.06 -8.86 29.07
N ALA A 202 -4.24 -10.17 29.30
CA ALA A 202 -3.45 -11.20 28.63
C ALA A 202 -3.85 -11.33 27.15
N LEU A 203 -5.15 -11.27 26.85
CA LEU A 203 -5.64 -11.30 25.47
C LEU A 203 -5.17 -10.08 24.67
N GLU A 204 -5.23 -8.88 25.26
CA GLU A 204 -4.70 -7.68 24.65
C GLU A 204 -3.20 -7.79 24.37
N GLN A 205 -2.42 -8.29 25.32
CA GLN A 205 -0.98 -8.42 25.15
C GLN A 205 -0.63 -9.43 24.06
N ARG A 206 -1.37 -10.54 23.98
CA ARG A 206 -1.21 -11.54 22.92
C ARG A 206 -1.50 -10.93 21.54
N ALA A 207 -2.58 -10.17 21.40
CA ALA A 207 -2.90 -9.48 20.15
C ALA A 207 -1.79 -8.51 19.74
N LYS A 208 -1.33 -7.67 20.67
CA LYS A 208 -0.24 -6.71 20.43
C LYS A 208 1.07 -7.39 20.00
N ALA A 209 1.41 -8.53 20.62
CA ALA A 209 2.61 -9.28 20.29
C ALA A 209 2.63 -9.78 18.84
N CYS A 210 1.46 -10.08 18.26
CA CYS A 210 1.33 -10.55 16.87
C CYS A 210 1.86 -9.55 15.83
N VAL A 211 1.65 -8.26 16.06
CA VAL A 211 1.99 -7.18 15.09
C VAL A 211 3.28 -6.47 15.42
N GLN A 212 3.82 -6.65 16.63
CA GLN A 212 5.01 -5.96 17.09
C GLN A 212 6.22 -6.12 16.15
N PRO A 213 6.52 -7.33 15.60
CA PRO A 213 7.62 -7.48 14.63
C PRO A 213 7.41 -6.66 13.36
N ALA A 214 6.17 -6.57 12.87
CA ALA A 214 5.83 -5.80 11.67
C ALA A 214 5.97 -4.28 11.92
N ILE A 215 5.51 -3.79 13.08
CA ILE A 215 5.68 -2.40 13.50
C ILE A 215 7.17 -2.04 13.59
N GLN A 216 7.97 -2.89 14.25
CA GLN A 216 9.41 -2.68 14.37
C GLN A 216 10.11 -2.67 13.01
N TRP A 217 9.77 -3.63 12.14
CA TRP A 217 10.30 -3.69 10.80
C TRP A 217 9.99 -2.41 10.01
N PHE A 218 8.74 -1.94 10.09
CA PHE A 218 8.32 -0.72 9.39
C PHE A 218 9.06 0.52 9.90
N LEU A 219 9.11 0.70 11.22
CA LEU A 219 9.82 1.83 11.82
C LEU A 219 11.31 1.81 11.44
N ARG A 220 11.94 0.63 11.39
CA ARG A 220 13.31 0.49 10.90
C ARG A 220 13.41 0.90 9.43
N LYS A 221 12.52 0.41 8.56
CA LYS A 221 12.55 0.74 7.13
C LYS A 221 12.44 2.24 6.89
N PHE A 222 11.54 2.93 7.56
CA PHE A 222 11.31 4.36 7.35
C PHE A 222 12.41 5.23 7.95
N ASN A 223 12.95 4.85 9.11
CA ASN A 223 13.95 5.65 9.80
C ASN A 223 15.40 5.33 9.40
N VAL A 224 15.63 4.23 8.67
CA VAL A 224 16.97 3.81 8.24
C VAL A 224 17.02 3.69 6.72
N ASP A 225 16.34 2.68 6.17
CA ASP A 225 16.53 2.29 4.77
C ASP A 225 15.96 3.32 3.78
N LEU A 226 14.88 4.01 4.15
CA LEU A 226 14.20 5.02 3.33
C LEU A 226 14.40 6.44 3.89
N TYR A 227 15.33 6.62 4.83
CA TYR A 227 15.50 7.87 5.56
C TYR A 227 15.66 9.08 4.64
N ASP A 228 16.52 8.97 3.61
CA ASP A 228 16.78 10.08 2.68
C ASP A 228 15.54 10.43 1.85
N ALA A 229 14.80 9.43 1.38
CA ALA A 229 13.56 9.64 0.63
C ALA A 229 12.48 10.31 1.50
N VAL A 230 12.30 9.85 2.74
CA VAL A 230 11.37 10.46 3.70
C VAL A 230 11.81 11.89 4.03
N THR A 231 13.11 12.13 4.17
CA THR A 231 13.69 13.45 4.44
C THR A 231 13.49 14.39 3.25
N ALA A 232 13.58 13.90 2.02
CA ALA A 232 13.30 14.70 0.82
C ALA A 232 11.86 15.18 0.79
N PHE A 233 10.89 14.31 1.08
CA PHE A 233 9.49 14.71 1.21
C PHE A 233 9.26 15.64 2.41
N LYS A 234 9.99 15.46 3.52
CA LYS A 234 9.94 16.38 4.67
C LYS A 234 10.38 17.78 4.29
N ALA A 235 11.46 17.89 3.52
CA ALA A 235 12.01 19.16 3.03
C ALA A 235 11.05 19.80 2.03
N ALA A 236 10.49 19.03 1.08
CA ALA A 236 9.60 19.54 0.05
C ALA A 236 8.31 20.20 0.59
N ARG A 237 7.93 19.96 1.85
CA ARG A 237 6.81 20.68 2.50
C ARG A 237 6.98 22.19 2.50
N VAL A 238 8.21 22.71 2.50
CA VAL A 238 8.41 24.17 2.43
C VAL A 238 7.87 24.74 1.10
N MET A 239 7.77 23.92 0.05
CA MET A 239 7.22 24.30 -1.26
C MET A 239 5.70 24.23 -1.34
N CYS A 240 5.01 23.77 -0.29
CA CYS A 240 3.56 23.72 -0.28
C CYS A 240 3.01 25.04 0.30
N PRO A 241 2.23 25.82 -0.49
CA PRO A 241 1.75 27.13 -0.05
C PRO A 241 0.84 27.07 1.18
N VAL A 242 0.19 25.92 1.42
CA VAL A 242 -0.66 25.70 2.60
C VAL A 242 0.16 25.49 3.86
N THR A 243 1.28 24.77 3.76
CA THR A 243 2.06 24.41 4.94
C THR A 243 2.99 25.51 5.41
N VAL A 244 3.35 26.45 4.53
CA VAL A 244 4.22 27.57 4.89
C VAL A 244 3.66 28.43 6.01
N GLY A 245 2.34 28.66 6.05
CA GLY A 245 1.70 29.49 7.09
C GLY A 245 1.98 28.99 8.52
N TRP A 246 1.97 27.66 8.73
CA TRP A 246 2.25 27.07 10.04
C TRP A 246 3.70 26.62 10.22
N LEU A 247 4.39 26.23 9.14
CA LEU A 247 5.78 25.74 9.19
C LEU A 247 6.78 26.88 9.39
N ARG A 248 6.44 28.11 8.96
CA ARG A 248 7.27 29.32 9.08
C ARG A 248 8.73 29.04 8.64
N PRO A 249 8.93 28.70 7.36
CA PRO A 249 10.23 28.27 6.84
C PRO A 249 11.31 29.32 7.08
N THR A 250 12.49 28.84 7.46
CA THR A 250 13.71 29.63 7.66
C THR A 250 14.70 29.36 6.53
N GLN A 251 15.81 30.09 6.49
CA GLN A 251 16.92 29.78 5.60
C GLN A 251 17.38 28.31 5.72
N ALA A 252 17.49 27.78 6.94
CA ALA A 252 17.83 26.37 7.16
C ALA A 252 16.77 25.41 6.55
N SER A 253 15.51 25.82 6.53
CA SER A 253 14.44 25.04 5.88
C SER A 253 14.60 25.04 4.36
N VAL A 254 15.07 26.15 3.78
CA VAL A 254 15.41 26.24 2.36
C VAL A 254 16.63 25.35 2.09
N GLU A 255 17.71 25.46 2.86
CA GLU A 255 18.94 24.66 2.71
C GLU A 255 18.66 23.14 2.72
N ALA A 256 17.66 22.67 3.48
CA ALA A 256 17.25 21.26 3.47
C ALA A 256 16.79 20.77 2.08
N LEU A 257 16.40 21.65 1.15
CA LEU A 257 16.06 21.29 -0.23
C LEU A 257 17.27 20.83 -1.06
N ARG A 258 18.52 21.03 -0.58
CA ARG A 258 19.73 20.49 -1.24
C ARG A 258 19.73 18.97 -1.34
N ILE A 259 18.89 18.29 -0.57
CA ILE A 259 18.64 16.86 -0.71
C ILE A 259 18.14 16.47 -2.11
N PHE A 260 17.58 17.41 -2.88
CA PHE A 260 17.29 17.23 -4.29
C PHE A 260 18.53 17.59 -5.14
N PRO A 261 19.25 16.62 -5.73
CA PRO A 261 20.51 16.90 -6.42
C PRO A 261 20.36 17.86 -7.61
N PHE A 262 19.18 17.90 -8.24
CA PHE A 262 18.87 18.80 -9.35
C PHE A 262 18.55 20.25 -8.91
N LEU A 263 18.48 20.50 -7.61
CA LEU A 263 18.39 21.85 -7.03
C LEU A 263 19.70 22.32 -6.42
N ASP A 264 20.66 21.43 -6.13
CA ASP A 264 21.91 21.72 -5.42
C ASP A 264 22.86 22.63 -6.22
N ASN A 265 22.55 23.92 -6.21
CA ASN A 265 23.29 24.99 -6.88
C ASN A 265 23.12 26.29 -6.09
N ASP A 266 24.23 26.89 -5.66
CA ASP A 266 24.25 28.10 -4.82
C ASP A 266 23.39 29.23 -5.41
N ALA A 267 23.46 29.47 -6.72
CA ALA A 267 22.64 30.51 -7.36
C ALA A 267 21.12 30.26 -7.24
N THR A 268 20.70 28.98 -7.22
CA THR A 268 19.29 28.62 -6.99
C THR A 268 18.90 28.93 -5.55
N PHE A 269 19.73 28.55 -4.58
CA PHE A 269 19.46 28.78 -3.15
C PHE A 269 19.46 30.25 -2.78
N ASP A 270 20.41 31.04 -3.28
CA ASP A 270 20.44 32.49 -3.09
C ASP A 270 19.14 33.14 -3.59
N GLY A 271 18.64 32.69 -4.74
CA GLY A 271 17.34 33.09 -5.28
C GLY A 271 16.17 32.73 -4.37
N LEU A 272 16.12 31.49 -3.88
CA LEU A 272 15.06 31.02 -2.98
C LEU A 272 15.06 31.77 -1.64
N VAL A 273 16.24 31.98 -1.04
CA VAL A 273 16.39 32.72 0.22
C VAL A 273 15.97 34.17 0.06
N ARG A 274 16.37 34.82 -1.05
CA ARG A 274 15.98 36.20 -1.37
C ARG A 274 14.46 36.35 -1.54
N GLU A 275 13.79 35.37 -2.13
CA GLU A 275 12.33 35.39 -2.34
C GLU A 275 11.52 34.88 -1.13
N LEU A 276 12.16 34.25 -0.14
CA LEU A 276 11.49 33.62 0.99
C LEU A 276 10.53 34.58 1.76
N PRO A 277 10.89 35.84 2.08
CA PRO A 277 9.97 36.75 2.77
C PRO A 277 8.72 37.07 1.95
N GLN A 278 8.87 37.22 0.63
CA GLN A 278 7.74 37.47 -0.27
C GLN A 278 6.85 36.23 -0.39
N TYR A 279 7.46 35.04 -0.45
CA TYR A 279 6.71 33.78 -0.46
C TYR A 279 5.90 33.58 0.82
N ILE A 280 6.50 33.85 1.99
CA ILE A 280 5.79 33.79 3.28
C ILE A 280 4.62 34.78 3.30
N THR A 281 4.83 36.00 2.80
CA THR A 281 3.78 37.03 2.76
C THR A 281 2.66 36.64 1.79
N ALA A 282 2.99 36.12 0.61
CA ALA A 282 2.01 35.72 -0.41
C ALA A 282 1.14 34.53 -0.01
N THR A 283 1.56 33.74 0.98
CA THR A 283 0.82 32.58 1.49
C THR A 283 -0.01 32.89 2.74
N GLN A 284 0.06 34.11 3.28
CA GLN A 284 -0.81 34.53 4.37
C GLN A 284 -2.27 34.55 3.92
N ASP A 285 -3.15 33.93 4.71
CA ASP A 285 -4.61 33.94 4.54
C ASP A 285 -5.12 33.43 3.18
N VAL A 286 -4.38 32.54 2.51
CA VAL A 286 -4.83 31.90 1.27
C VAL A 286 -5.58 30.60 1.58
N PRO A 287 -6.91 30.52 1.40
CA PRO A 287 -7.64 29.28 1.51
C PRO A 287 -7.40 28.44 0.26
N ILE A 288 -6.51 27.45 0.36
CA ILE A 288 -6.33 26.43 -0.68
C ILE A 288 -7.01 25.15 -0.20
N GLU A 289 -8.21 24.91 -0.72
CA GLU A 289 -9.12 23.87 -0.21
C GLU A 289 -8.83 22.47 -0.77
N CYS A 290 -8.08 22.34 -1.87
CA CYS A 290 -7.76 21.04 -2.46
C CYS A 290 -6.36 20.99 -3.10
N GLU A 291 -5.84 19.77 -3.31
CA GLU A 291 -4.48 19.51 -3.80
C GLU A 291 -4.18 20.18 -5.16
N GLY A 292 -5.12 20.10 -6.12
CA GLY A 292 -4.93 20.69 -7.46
C GLY A 292 -4.72 22.21 -7.43
N ARG A 293 -5.38 22.89 -6.49
CA ARG A 293 -5.28 24.35 -6.34
C ARG A 293 -3.90 24.80 -5.85
N LYS A 294 -3.11 23.92 -5.24
CA LYS A 294 -1.71 24.21 -4.86
C LYS A 294 -0.83 24.45 -6.09
N VAL A 295 -1.05 23.72 -7.18
CA VAL A 295 -0.28 23.89 -8.43
C VAL A 295 -0.72 25.15 -9.16
N GLU A 296 -2.03 25.42 -9.20
CA GLU A 296 -2.57 26.66 -9.76
C GLU A 296 -2.04 27.90 -9.04
N TRP A 297 -1.93 27.85 -7.71
CA TRP A 297 -1.36 28.93 -6.91
C TRP A 297 0.06 29.28 -7.35
N TRP A 298 0.92 28.27 -7.53
CA TRP A 298 2.28 28.47 -8.02
C TRP A 298 2.32 29.08 -9.42
N LYS A 299 1.41 28.68 -10.30
CA LYS A 299 1.30 29.25 -11.65
C LYS A 299 0.94 30.73 -11.61
N VAL A 300 0.03 31.14 -10.72
CA VAL A 300 -0.40 32.55 -10.57
C VAL A 300 0.73 33.43 -10.00
N HIS A 301 1.59 32.87 -9.16
CA HIS A 301 2.65 33.62 -8.47
C HIS A 301 4.02 33.54 -9.17
N GLU A 302 4.09 32.94 -10.35
CA GLU A 302 5.35 32.67 -11.06
C GLU A 302 6.17 33.93 -11.33
N GLU A 303 5.53 35.02 -11.75
CA GLU A 303 6.21 36.29 -12.03
C GLU A 303 6.80 36.94 -10.76
N ARG A 304 6.13 36.76 -9.62
CA ARG A 304 6.55 37.34 -8.33
C ARG A 304 7.58 36.47 -7.60
N LEU A 305 7.50 35.15 -7.80
CA LEU A 305 8.34 34.14 -7.14
C LEU A 305 9.00 33.23 -8.18
N PRO A 306 9.82 33.75 -9.10
CA PRO A 306 10.35 32.98 -10.22
C PRO A 306 11.31 31.86 -9.78
N ASN A 307 12.15 32.09 -8.76
CA ASN A 307 13.08 31.05 -8.29
C ASN A 307 12.32 29.92 -7.60
N TRP A 308 11.37 30.25 -6.72
CA TRP A 308 10.53 29.24 -6.08
C TRP A 308 9.69 28.45 -7.09
N SER A 309 9.04 29.13 -8.03
CA SER A 309 8.18 28.49 -9.03
C SER A 309 8.98 27.55 -9.93
N SER A 310 10.20 27.94 -10.32
CA SER A 310 11.12 27.07 -11.06
C SER A 310 11.52 25.82 -10.26
N ALA A 311 11.88 25.98 -8.98
CA ALA A 311 12.23 24.86 -8.11
C ALA A 311 11.05 23.90 -7.89
N VAL A 312 9.85 24.44 -7.64
CA VAL A 312 8.62 23.67 -7.46
C VAL A 312 8.30 22.84 -8.69
N LYS A 313 8.40 23.41 -9.90
CA LYS A 313 8.15 22.67 -11.16
C LYS A 313 9.04 21.43 -11.27
N LYS A 314 10.30 21.53 -10.86
CA LYS A 314 11.23 20.39 -10.85
C LYS A 314 10.86 19.36 -9.78
N VAL A 315 10.47 19.80 -8.59
CA VAL A 315 10.14 18.89 -7.48
C VAL A 315 8.78 18.20 -7.65
N LEU A 316 7.83 18.82 -8.36
CA LEU A 316 6.52 18.23 -8.65
C LEU A 316 6.59 16.91 -9.44
N VAL A 317 7.68 16.67 -10.19
CA VAL A 317 7.89 15.41 -10.91
C VAL A 317 8.35 14.26 -10.01
N VAL A 318 8.72 14.55 -8.77
CA VAL A 318 9.11 13.53 -7.78
C VAL A 318 7.84 12.90 -7.20
N GLN A 319 7.57 11.67 -7.61
CA GLN A 319 6.39 10.91 -7.20
C GLN A 319 6.78 9.85 -6.14
N PRO A 320 5.95 9.66 -5.09
CA PRO A 320 6.22 8.67 -4.05
C PRO A 320 5.94 7.22 -4.49
N SER A 321 5.24 7.03 -5.62
CA SER A 321 4.84 5.72 -6.13
C SER A 321 4.85 5.69 -7.66
N SER A 322 5.11 4.52 -8.23
CA SER A 322 4.96 4.23 -9.67
C SER A 322 3.52 3.89 -10.07
N ALA A 323 2.60 3.74 -9.12
CA ALA A 323 1.24 3.24 -9.37
C ALA A 323 0.47 4.03 -10.44
N ALA A 324 0.64 5.36 -10.49
CA ALA A 324 0.09 6.22 -11.53
C ALA A 324 0.52 5.78 -12.94
N ALA A 325 1.83 5.60 -13.13
CA ALA A 325 2.41 5.15 -14.39
C ALA A 325 2.00 3.70 -14.70
N GLU A 326 1.95 2.82 -13.70
CA GLU A 326 1.52 1.43 -13.86
C GLU A 326 0.06 1.32 -14.29
N ARG A 327 -0.84 2.19 -13.80
CA ARG A 327 -2.23 2.27 -14.29
C ARG A 327 -2.28 2.62 -15.78
N VAL A 328 -1.50 3.61 -16.22
CA VAL A 328 -1.41 3.99 -17.64
C VAL A 328 -0.84 2.83 -18.46
N PHE A 329 0.25 2.20 -18.04
CA PHE A 329 0.80 1.04 -18.75
C PHE A 329 -0.17 -0.13 -18.78
N SER A 330 -0.92 -0.38 -17.72
CA SER A 330 -1.96 -1.42 -17.70
C SER A 330 -3.08 -1.12 -18.70
N LEU A 331 -3.53 0.14 -18.81
CA LEU A 331 -4.52 0.55 -19.81
C LEU A 331 -3.98 0.38 -21.23
N LEU A 332 -2.72 0.78 -21.47
CA LEU A 332 -2.07 0.63 -22.77
C LEU A 332 -1.90 -0.86 -23.11
N SER A 333 -1.49 -1.69 -22.16
CA SER A 333 -1.41 -3.14 -22.35
C SER A 333 -2.77 -3.70 -22.76
N VAL A 334 -3.85 -3.40 -22.05
CA VAL A 334 -5.20 -3.86 -22.44
C VAL A 334 -5.60 -3.35 -23.83
N SER A 335 -5.26 -2.10 -24.15
CA SER A 335 -5.64 -1.49 -25.44
C SER A 335 -4.85 -2.06 -26.63
N PHE A 336 -3.59 -2.47 -26.41
CA PHE A 336 -2.70 -2.93 -27.48
C PHE A 336 -2.46 -4.44 -27.50
N HIS A 337 -2.79 -5.20 -26.44
CA HIS A 337 -2.59 -6.66 -26.43
C HIS A 337 -3.47 -7.34 -27.47
N GLU A 338 -4.77 -7.05 -27.48
CA GLU A 338 -5.69 -7.67 -28.45
C GLU A 338 -5.35 -7.26 -29.90
N GLN A 339 -4.98 -6.01 -30.14
CA GLN A 339 -4.60 -5.56 -31.48
C GLN A 339 -3.26 -6.16 -31.95
N GLN A 340 -2.30 -6.40 -31.05
CA GLN A 340 -1.05 -7.08 -31.40
C GLN A 340 -1.24 -8.58 -31.63
N GLU A 341 -2.08 -9.26 -30.86
CA GLU A 341 -2.40 -10.67 -31.10
C GLU A 341 -3.19 -10.85 -32.40
N ASN A 342 -4.14 -9.96 -32.69
CA ASN A 342 -4.89 -9.97 -33.95
C ASN A 342 -3.97 -9.65 -35.14
N ALA A 343 -3.09 -8.64 -35.04
CA ALA A 343 -2.13 -8.35 -36.10
C ALA A 343 -1.16 -9.52 -36.34
N LEU A 344 -0.68 -10.18 -35.28
CA LEU A 344 0.18 -11.37 -35.41
C LEU A 344 -0.57 -12.55 -36.05
N SER A 345 -1.84 -12.76 -35.69
CA SER A 345 -2.72 -13.75 -36.33
C SER A 345 -2.95 -13.43 -37.80
N ASP A 346 -3.18 -12.17 -38.15
CA ASP A 346 -3.38 -11.70 -39.52
C ASP A 346 -2.09 -11.86 -40.35
N TYR A 347 -0.92 -11.60 -39.78
CA TYR A 347 0.38 -11.89 -40.43
C TYR A 347 0.61 -13.39 -40.65
N LEU A 348 0.20 -14.25 -39.70
CA LEU A 348 0.29 -15.70 -39.85
C LEU A 348 -0.71 -16.22 -40.90
N GLN A 349 -1.92 -15.66 -40.98
CA GLN A 349 -2.92 -15.99 -42.00
C GLN A 349 -2.52 -15.48 -43.40
N ALA A 350 -1.95 -14.28 -43.49
CA ALA A 350 -1.45 -13.73 -44.75
C ALA A 350 -0.25 -14.53 -45.29
N ASN A 351 0.63 -15.03 -44.40
CA ASN A 351 1.76 -15.87 -44.80
C ASN A 351 1.40 -17.34 -45.08
N THR A 352 0.25 -17.84 -44.62
CA THR A 352 -0.20 -19.22 -44.89
C THR A 352 -1.10 -19.32 -46.12
N ASN A 353 -1.70 -18.22 -46.57
CA ASN A 353 -2.47 -18.15 -47.82
C ASN A 353 -1.63 -17.72 -49.05
N GLY A 354 -0.31 -17.65 -48.90
CA GLY A 354 0.65 -17.21 -49.92
C GLY A 354 1.55 -18.30 -50.49
N PHE A 355 1.07 -19.55 -50.58
CA PHE A 355 1.72 -20.64 -51.33
C PHE A 355 0.70 -21.47 -52.11
#